data_AF-A0A7S3AD46-F1
#
_entry.id   AF-A0A7S3AD46-F1
#
_cell.length_a   1.000
_cell.length_b   1.000
_cell.length_c   1.000
_cell.angle_alpha   90.00
_cell.angle_beta   90.00
_cell.angle_gamma   90.00
#
_symmetry.space_group_name_H-M   'P 1'
#
loop_
_entity.id
_entity.type
_entity.pdbx_description
1 polymer ?
#
loop_
_entity_poly.entity_id
_entity_poly.type
_entity_poly.pdbx_seq_one_letter_code
_entity_poly.pdbx_strand_id
1 'polypeptide(L)'
;MDDGSSEMEGIGEAENEVNGMTLNESSTSEKVEVVVAGKDRPALVHKLAMCAVKAGGTVIDLQQTIVEQMLNLAMIVELDPTKPESNRFYRDILVCGKNSGVHVEFNIKSEPERPIHSGVKSKYAVTVLSAESIDISTLKDLTLLLSSRNVRVC
;
A
#
# COMPACT_ATOMS: atom_id res chain seq x y z
N MET A 1 2.99 -65.88 53.08
CA MET A 1 3.17 -65.95 51.62
C MET A 1 1.77 -65.92 51.05
N ASP A 2 1.08 -64.79 50.87
CA ASP A 2 1.42 -63.35 50.78
C ASP A 2 0.46 -62.57 51.72
N ASP A 3 0.88 -61.59 52.53
CA ASP A 3 1.23 -60.18 52.21
C ASP A 3 0.01 -59.45 51.58
N GLY A 4 -0.54 -58.34 52.06
CA GLY A 4 -0.15 -57.34 53.06
C GLY A 4 -0.82 -56.00 52.68
N SER A 5 -1.72 -55.50 53.53
CA SER A 5 -2.00 -54.08 53.87
C SER A 5 -1.93 -52.94 52.81
N SER A 6 -3.02 -52.16 52.68
CA SER A 6 -3.17 -50.81 53.30
C SER A 6 -4.15 -49.90 52.52
N GLU A 7 -5.01 -49.23 53.28
CA GLU A 7 -5.79 -48.05 52.89
C GLU A 7 -4.89 -46.80 52.92
N MET A 8 -5.11 -45.81 52.03
CA MET A 8 -5.51 -44.43 52.38
C MET A 8 -5.42 -43.44 51.19
N GLU A 9 -6.51 -42.67 51.07
CA GLU A 9 -6.65 -41.21 50.85
C GLU A 9 -6.05 -40.45 49.65
N GLY A 10 -6.95 -39.68 49.01
CA GLY A 10 -6.73 -38.38 48.33
C GLY A 10 -5.94 -38.46 47.01
N ILE A 11 -6.05 -37.60 46.01
CA ILE A 11 -6.32 -36.16 45.96
C ILE A 11 -6.60 -35.83 44.48
N GLY A 12 -7.44 -34.83 44.20
CA GLY A 12 -7.13 -33.88 43.13
C GLY A 12 -7.80 -34.08 41.77
N GLU A 13 -8.84 -33.29 41.56
CA GLU A 13 -9.33 -32.82 40.27
C GLU A 13 -8.19 -32.29 39.38
N ALA A 14 -8.21 -32.65 38.10
CA ALA A 14 -7.62 -31.85 37.03
C ALA A 14 -8.34 -32.17 35.72
N GLU A 15 -9.45 -31.46 35.49
CA GLU A 15 -10.01 -31.25 34.17
C GLU A 15 -8.92 -30.58 33.32
N ASN A 16 -8.22 -31.36 32.50
CA ASN A 16 -7.30 -30.80 31.53
C ASN A 16 -8.13 -30.42 30.29
N GLU A 17 -8.83 -29.29 30.40
CA GLU A 17 -9.25 -28.50 29.26
C GLU A 17 -8.00 -28.15 28.46
N VAL A 18 -7.70 -28.95 27.44
CA VAL A 18 -6.77 -28.54 26.39
C VAL A 18 -7.51 -27.50 25.57
N ASN A 19 -7.52 -26.29 26.12
CA ASN A 19 -7.96 -25.06 25.49
C ASN A 19 -6.95 -24.80 24.37
N GLY A 20 -7.18 -25.42 23.22
CA GLY A 20 -6.45 -25.20 21.99
C GLY A 20 -6.59 -23.74 21.64
N MET A 21 -5.57 -22.96 22.03
CA MET A 21 -5.35 -21.58 21.63
C MET A 21 -5.63 -21.47 20.15
N THR A 22 -6.78 -20.87 19.82
CA THR A 22 -7.01 -20.33 18.49
C THR A 22 -6.05 -19.15 18.40
N LEU A 23 -4.85 -19.42 17.88
CA LEU A 23 -3.98 -18.38 17.35
C LEU A 23 -4.78 -17.71 16.25
N ASN A 24 -5.48 -16.64 16.62
CA ASN A 24 -5.84 -15.61 15.67
C ASN A 24 -4.49 -15.01 15.24
N GLU A 25 -3.86 -15.66 14.25
CA GLU A 25 -2.89 -14.99 13.39
C GLU A 25 -3.70 -13.92 12.66
N SER A 26 -3.90 -12.78 13.33
CA SER A 26 -4.17 -11.54 12.63
C SER A 26 -2.94 -11.29 11.77
N SER A 27 -2.95 -11.83 10.55
CA SER A 27 -1.96 -11.54 9.53
C SER A 27 -2.02 -10.04 9.27
N THR A 28 -1.20 -9.29 10.00
CA THR A 28 -0.99 -7.86 9.77
C THR A 28 -0.24 -7.75 8.45
N SER A 29 -1.00 -7.72 7.36
CA SER A 29 -0.47 -7.38 6.05
C SER A 29 0.05 -5.93 6.08
N GLU A 30 1.25 -5.73 5.56
CA GLU A 30 1.85 -4.41 5.42
C GLU A 30 1.46 -3.84 4.05
N LYS A 31 0.90 -2.64 4.02
CA LYS A 31 0.65 -1.93 2.76
C LYS A 31 1.77 -0.96 2.49
N VAL A 32 2.35 -1.03 1.29
CA VAL A 32 3.45 -0.19 0.85
C VAL A 32 3.02 0.52 -0.42
N GLU A 33 3.05 1.84 -0.40
CA GLU A 33 2.96 2.66 -1.59
C GLU A 33 4.37 2.84 -2.18
N VAL A 34 4.51 2.49 -3.45
CA VAL A 34 5.72 2.70 -4.25
C VAL A 34 5.44 3.82 -5.24
N VAL A 35 6.15 4.92 -5.10
CA VAL A 35 6.08 6.06 -6.02
C VAL A 35 7.30 6.03 -6.93
N VAL A 36 7.08 6.09 -8.24
CA VAL A 36 8.10 6.05 -9.27
C VAL A 36 7.97 7.25 -10.18
N ALA A 37 9.06 8.01 -10.33
CA ALA A 37 9.09 9.22 -11.14
C ALA A 37 10.33 9.25 -12.05
N GLY A 38 10.17 9.63 -13.31
CA GLY A 38 11.29 9.78 -14.24
C GLY A 38 10.89 9.67 -15.70
N LYS A 39 11.87 9.56 -16.60
CA LYS A 39 11.58 9.39 -18.03
C LYS A 39 10.93 8.01 -18.27
N ASP A 40 9.84 7.99 -19.02
CA ASP A 40 9.15 6.75 -19.38
C ASP A 40 10.05 5.81 -20.18
N ARG A 41 9.91 4.52 -19.89
CA ARG A 41 10.72 3.43 -20.44
C ARG A 41 9.81 2.25 -20.72
N PRO A 42 9.96 1.58 -21.87
CA PRO A 42 9.23 0.36 -22.15
C PRO A 42 9.37 -0.68 -21.03
N ALA A 43 8.24 -1.31 -20.71
CA ALA A 43 8.13 -2.39 -19.73
C ALA A 43 8.48 -2.04 -18.27
N LEU A 44 8.56 -0.76 -17.89
CA LEU A 44 8.83 -0.38 -16.50
C LEU A 44 7.74 -0.90 -15.54
N VAL A 45 6.46 -0.67 -15.88
CA VAL A 45 5.32 -1.19 -15.10
C VAL A 45 5.39 -2.70 -14.92
N HIS A 46 5.67 -3.42 -16.02
CA HIS A 46 5.80 -4.87 -15.98
C HIS A 46 6.92 -5.32 -15.03
N LYS A 47 8.09 -4.67 -15.09
CA LYS A 47 9.22 -5.01 -14.20
C LYS A 47 8.88 -4.76 -12.72
N LEU A 48 8.23 -3.65 -12.41
CA LEU A 48 7.79 -3.30 -11.05
C LEU A 48 6.74 -4.29 -10.53
N ALA A 49 5.74 -4.63 -11.35
CA ALA A 49 4.74 -5.63 -11.01
C ALA A 49 5.38 -7.02 -10.79
N MET A 50 6.38 -7.40 -11.59
CA MET A 50 7.12 -8.63 -11.40
C MET A 50 7.91 -8.66 -10.09
N CYS A 51 8.44 -7.52 -9.62
CA CYS A 51 9.05 -7.42 -8.29
C CYS A 51 8.03 -7.69 -7.18
N ALA A 52 6.81 -7.13 -7.29
CA ALA A 52 5.73 -7.39 -6.33
C ALA A 52 5.33 -8.87 -6.30
N VAL A 53 5.12 -9.48 -7.47
CA VAL A 53 4.77 -10.91 -7.59
C VAL A 53 5.87 -11.81 -7.00
N LYS A 54 7.15 -11.53 -7.29
CA LYS A 54 8.28 -12.29 -6.75
C LYS A 54 8.41 -12.19 -5.23
N ALA A 55 7.95 -11.08 -4.64
CA ALA A 55 7.91 -10.90 -3.19
C ALA A 55 6.69 -11.59 -2.54
N GLY A 56 5.81 -12.22 -3.32
CA GLY A 56 4.54 -12.77 -2.83
C GLY A 56 3.51 -11.71 -2.48
N GLY A 57 3.69 -10.48 -2.96
CA GLY A 57 2.81 -9.35 -2.71
C GLY A 57 1.62 -9.27 -3.66
N THR A 58 0.57 -8.59 -3.23
CA THR A 58 -0.64 -8.31 -4.03
C THR A 58 -0.71 -6.83 -4.37
N VAL A 59 -0.81 -6.48 -5.65
CA VAL A 59 -1.03 -5.08 -6.07
C VAL A 59 -2.49 -4.71 -5.81
N ILE A 60 -2.71 -3.72 -4.95
CA ILE A 60 -4.04 -3.25 -4.54
C ILE A 60 -4.55 -2.13 -5.44
N ASP A 61 -3.67 -1.19 -5.77
CA ASP A 61 -3.97 -0.09 -6.68
C ASP A 61 -2.72 0.25 -7.51
N LEU A 62 -2.96 0.75 -8.72
CA LEU A 62 -1.91 1.22 -9.61
C LEU A 62 -2.43 2.40 -10.44
N GLN A 63 -1.82 3.55 -10.22
CA GLN A 63 -2.11 4.78 -10.94
C GLN A 63 -0.88 5.21 -11.73
N GLN A 64 -1.08 5.56 -12.99
CA GLN A 64 -0.01 5.99 -13.88
C GLN A 64 -0.45 7.22 -14.66
N THR A 65 0.45 8.19 -14.79
CA THR A 65 0.29 9.34 -15.67
C THR A 65 1.59 9.57 -16.43
N ILE A 66 1.48 9.88 -17.73
CA ILE A 66 2.61 10.26 -18.57
C ILE A 66 2.31 11.63 -19.16
N VAL A 67 3.20 12.60 -18.92
CA VAL A 67 3.15 13.94 -19.53
C VAL A 67 4.51 14.21 -20.14
N GLU A 68 4.57 14.49 -21.45
CA GLU A 68 5.82 14.79 -22.17
C GLU A 68 6.96 13.76 -21.93
N GLN A 69 6.65 12.47 -21.99
CA GLN A 69 7.59 11.36 -21.68
C GLN A 69 8.05 11.29 -20.21
N MET A 70 7.51 12.11 -19.31
CA MET A 70 7.74 11.99 -17.87
C MET A 70 6.65 11.11 -17.27
N LEU A 71 7.06 9.98 -16.72
CA LEU A 71 6.23 9.04 -15.99
C LEU A 71 6.14 9.45 -14.52
N ASN A 72 4.91 9.47 -14.01
CA ASN A 72 4.62 9.34 -12.58
C ASN A 72 3.75 8.10 -12.39
N LEU A 73 4.19 7.19 -11.52
CA LEU A 73 3.48 5.96 -11.19
C LEU A 73 3.40 5.81 -9.67
N ALA A 74 2.21 5.54 -9.16
CA ALA A 74 1.98 5.15 -7.78
C ALA A 74 1.39 3.74 -7.77
N MET A 75 1.99 2.83 -7.02
CA MET A 75 1.56 1.44 -6.90
C MET A 75 1.46 1.07 -5.43
N ILE A 76 0.28 0.63 -4.99
CA ILE A 76 0.05 0.15 -3.64
C ILE A 76 0.17 -1.37 -3.66
N VAL A 77 1.08 -1.91 -2.86
CA VAL A 77 1.32 -3.34 -2.72
C VAL A 77 1.06 -3.76 -1.29
N GLU A 78 0.28 -4.81 -1.11
CA GLU A 78 0.12 -5.50 0.15
C GLU A 78 1.13 -6.65 0.25
N LEU A 79 1.91 -6.66 1.32
CA LEU A 79 2.96 -7.62 1.61
C LEU A 79 2.64 -8.37 2.91
N ASP A 80 3.13 -9.60 3.01
CA ASP A 80 3.07 -10.38 4.23
C ASP A 80 4.44 -10.31 4.91
N PRO A 81 4.60 -9.52 6.00
CA PRO A 81 5.90 -9.28 6.62
C PRO A 81 6.49 -10.56 7.25
N THR A 82 5.69 -11.60 7.45
CA THR A 82 6.15 -12.89 7.98
C THR A 82 6.91 -13.71 6.92
N LYS A 83 6.74 -13.40 5.63
CA LYS A 83 7.36 -14.11 4.52
C LYS A 83 8.76 -13.58 4.19
N PRO A 84 9.80 -14.43 4.16
CA PRO A 84 11.16 -14.02 3.80
C PRO A 84 11.27 -13.31 2.45
N GLU A 85 10.40 -13.63 1.51
CA GLU A 85 10.33 -13.03 0.17
C GLU A 85 9.97 -11.54 0.21
N SER A 86 9.17 -11.11 1.20
CA SER A 86 8.75 -9.71 1.35
C SER A 86 9.92 -8.78 1.68
N ASN A 87 10.94 -9.28 2.39
CA ASN A 87 12.16 -8.52 2.68
C ASN A 87 12.98 -8.17 1.42
N ARG A 88 12.78 -8.89 0.30
CA ARG A 88 13.46 -8.62 -0.97
C ARG A 88 12.76 -7.56 -1.81
N PHE A 89 11.49 -7.29 -1.55
CA PHE A 89 10.66 -6.37 -2.32
C PHE A 89 11.32 -5.00 -2.51
N TYR A 90 11.66 -4.34 -1.40
CA TYR A 90 12.25 -3.00 -1.39
C TYR A 90 13.54 -2.93 -2.22
N ARG A 91 14.44 -3.90 -2.00
CA ARG A 91 15.71 -3.97 -2.74
C ARG A 91 15.47 -4.20 -4.23
N ASP A 92 14.61 -5.14 -4.59
CA ASP A 92 14.38 -5.51 -5.98
C ASP A 92 13.72 -4.36 -6.75
N ILE A 93 12.79 -3.63 -6.12
CA ILE A 93 12.20 -2.40 -6.66
C ILE A 93 13.26 -1.30 -6.83
N LEU A 94 14.12 -1.06 -5.82
CA LEU A 94 15.20 -0.06 -5.92
C LEU A 94 16.18 -0.37 -7.06
N VAL A 95 16.55 -1.64 -7.21
CA VAL A 95 17.41 -2.11 -8.31
C VAL A 95 16.71 -1.93 -9.65
N CYS A 96 15.41 -2.26 -9.74
CA CYS A 96 14.60 -2.04 -10.93
C CYS A 96 14.55 -0.56 -11.32
N GLY A 97 14.32 0.32 -10.34
CA GLY A 97 14.30 1.77 -10.53
C GLY A 97 15.62 2.32 -11.03
N LYS A 98 16.72 1.98 -10.34
CA LYS A 98 18.08 2.36 -10.74
C LYS A 98 18.43 1.90 -12.15
N ASN A 99 18.14 0.65 -12.50
CA ASN A 99 18.42 0.10 -13.83
C ASN A 99 17.57 0.74 -14.94
N SER A 100 16.39 1.26 -14.58
CA SER A 100 15.50 1.95 -15.50
C SER A 100 15.76 3.46 -15.56
N GLY A 101 16.63 4.00 -14.69
CA GLY A 101 16.94 5.42 -14.61
C GLY A 101 15.77 6.26 -14.07
N VAL A 102 14.99 5.70 -13.14
CA VAL A 102 13.87 6.38 -12.47
C VAL A 102 14.13 6.50 -10.97
N HIS A 103 13.52 7.52 -10.38
CA HIS A 103 13.47 7.70 -8.93
C HIS A 103 12.39 6.81 -8.33
N VAL A 104 12.63 6.29 -7.12
CA VAL A 104 11.71 5.42 -6.40
C VAL A 104 11.64 5.88 -4.95
N GLU A 105 10.43 6.03 -4.43
CA GLU A 105 10.13 6.28 -3.02
C GLU A 105 9.18 5.23 -2.48
N PHE A 106 9.27 4.95 -1.18
CA PHE A 106 8.39 4.02 -0.48
C PHE A 106 7.71 4.73 0.68
N ASN A 107 6.40 4.55 0.80
CA ASN A 107 5.63 4.97 1.96
C ASN A 107 4.93 3.74 2.56
N ILE A 108 5.35 3.35 3.77
CA ILE A 108 4.69 2.27 4.51
C ILE A 108 3.41 2.84 5.13
N LYS A 109 2.27 2.27 4.75
CA LYS A 109 0.94 2.63 5.25
C LYS A 109 0.63 1.74 6.44
N SER A 110 0.95 2.25 7.64
CA SER A 110 0.49 1.67 8.90
C SER A 110 -0.98 2.05 9.08
N GLU A 111 -1.86 1.07 9.22
CA GLU A 111 -3.34 1.17 9.33
C GLU A 111 -4.12 1.14 8.01
N PRO A 112 -5.34 0.56 8.00
CA PRO A 112 -6.28 0.78 6.92
C PRO A 112 -6.55 2.29 6.89
N GLU A 113 -6.10 2.97 5.82
CA GLU A 113 -6.54 4.33 5.55
C GLU A 113 -8.07 4.32 5.68
N ARG A 114 -8.59 4.91 6.77
CA ARG A 114 -10.02 5.18 6.88
C ARG A 114 -10.36 5.89 5.57
N PRO A 115 -11.36 5.45 4.80
CA PRO A 115 -11.69 6.09 3.54
C PRO A 115 -11.82 7.58 3.83
N ILE A 116 -10.85 8.35 3.33
CA ILE A 116 -10.76 9.77 3.61
C ILE A 116 -11.96 10.36 2.87
N HIS A 117 -13.02 10.60 3.65
CA HIS A 117 -14.30 11.26 3.33
C HIS A 117 -15.47 10.33 2.93
N SER A 118 -16.24 9.94 3.95
CA SER A 118 -17.67 9.59 3.85
C SER A 118 -18.60 10.80 3.61
N GLY A 119 -18.04 11.97 3.34
CA GLY A 119 -18.80 13.12 2.85
C GLY A 119 -18.76 13.10 1.33
N VAL A 120 -19.94 13.17 0.67
CA VAL A 120 -20.05 13.35 -0.79
C VAL A 120 -19.32 14.64 -1.17
N LYS A 121 -18.03 14.54 -1.49
CA LYS A 121 -17.29 15.65 -2.08
C LYS A 121 -17.78 15.79 -3.51
N SER A 122 -18.53 16.84 -3.77
CA SER A 122 -18.92 17.21 -5.13
C SER A 122 -17.64 17.39 -5.96
N LYS A 123 -17.50 16.54 -6.98
CA LYS A 123 -16.47 16.68 -8.00
C LYS A 123 -17.01 17.65 -9.03
N TYR A 124 -16.22 18.66 -9.37
CA TYR A 124 -16.57 19.65 -10.38
C TYR A 124 -15.59 19.51 -11.55
N ALA A 125 -16.09 19.73 -12.76
CA ALA A 125 -15.25 19.97 -13.93
C ALA A 125 -15.33 21.46 -14.25
N VAL A 126 -14.18 22.11 -14.42
CA VAL A 126 -14.08 23.50 -14.87
C VAL A 126 -13.53 23.47 -16.28
N THR A 127 -14.28 24.03 -17.23
CA THR A 127 -13.84 24.18 -18.63
C THR A 127 -13.51 25.64 -18.89
N VAL A 128 -12.28 25.92 -19.29
CA VAL A 128 -11.84 27.26 -19.70
C VAL A 128 -11.81 27.28 -21.23
N LEU A 129 -12.58 28.19 -21.83
CA LEU A 129 -12.67 28.36 -23.27
C LEU A 129 -12.13 29.73 -23.66
N SER A 130 -11.31 29.79 -24.70
CA SER A 130 -10.81 31.03 -25.30
C SER A 130 -10.87 30.91 -26.82
N ALA A 131 -11.11 32.03 -27.51
CA ALA A 131 -11.19 32.07 -28.96
C ALA A 131 -9.82 31.94 -29.64
N GLU A 132 -8.74 32.35 -28.96
CA GLU A 132 -7.38 32.34 -29.51
C GLU A 132 -6.43 31.51 -28.65
N SER A 133 -6.12 32.00 -27.46
CA SER A 133 -5.23 31.33 -26.51
C SER A 133 -5.64 31.63 -25.07
N ILE A 134 -5.23 30.77 -24.13
CA ILE A 134 -5.41 31.00 -22.70
C ILE A 134 -4.11 31.59 -22.17
N ASP A 135 -4.16 32.84 -21.73
CA ASP A 135 -3.03 33.50 -21.09
C ASP A 135 -2.77 32.94 -19.68
N ILE A 136 -1.51 32.97 -19.25
CA ILE A 136 -1.07 32.50 -17.93
C ILE A 136 -1.70 33.32 -16.80
N SER A 137 -2.04 34.60 -17.03
CA SER A 137 -2.73 35.44 -16.06
C SER A 137 -4.11 34.87 -15.70
N THR A 138 -4.86 34.37 -16.69
CA THR A 138 -6.15 33.70 -16.49
C THR A 138 -6.01 32.45 -15.64
N LEU A 139 -4.99 31.62 -15.89
CA LEU A 139 -4.72 30.43 -15.08
C LEU A 139 -4.31 30.79 -13.64
N LYS A 140 -3.50 31.84 -13.47
CA LYS A 140 -3.11 32.36 -12.15
C LYS A 140 -4.34 32.84 -11.37
N ASP A 141 -5.24 33.61 -11.99
CA ASP A 141 -6.45 34.11 -11.31
C ASP A 141 -7.42 32.97 -10.97
N LEU A 142 -7.59 32.00 -11.88
CA LEU A 142 -8.39 30.80 -11.63
C LEU A 142 -7.84 29.96 -10.48
N THR A 143 -6.54 29.64 -10.50
CA THR A 143 -5.90 28.82 -9.45
C THR A 143 -5.91 29.52 -8.09
N LEU A 144 -5.76 30.86 -8.06
CA LEU A 144 -5.91 31.67 -6.86
C LEU A 144 -7.34 31.59 -6.29
N LEU A 145 -8.35 31.72 -7.16
CA LEU A 145 -9.75 31.60 -6.76
C LEU A 145 -10.06 30.22 -6.17
N LEU A 146 -9.61 29.14 -6.83
CA LEU A 146 -9.81 27.76 -6.36
C LEU A 146 -9.11 27.53 -5.01
N SER A 147 -7.87 28.01 -4.88
CA SER A 147 -7.09 27.92 -3.64
C SER A 147 -7.75 28.66 -2.48
N SER A 148 -8.26 29.88 -2.72
CA SER A 148 -8.97 30.69 -1.71
C SER A 148 -10.22 30.01 -1.13
N ARG A 149 -10.79 29.03 -1.86
CA ARG A 149 -11.95 28.24 -1.46
C ARG A 149 -11.60 26.81 -1.03
N ASN A 150 -10.31 26.51 -0.86
CA ASN A 150 -9.81 25.19 -0.49
C ASN A 150 -10.28 24.08 -1.46
N VAL A 151 -10.44 24.42 -2.75
CA VAL A 151 -10.76 23.47 -3.81
C VAL A 151 -9.45 22.90 -4.35
N ARG A 152 -9.32 21.57 -4.33
CA ARG A 152 -8.16 20.87 -4.88
C ARG A 152 -8.34 20.65 -6.38
N VAL A 153 -7.29 20.92 -7.14
CA VAL A 153 -7.18 20.50 -8.55
C VAL A 153 -6.53 19.12 -8.52
N CYS A 154 -7.21 18.14 -9.12
CA CYS A 154 -6.74 16.75 -9.22
C CYS A 154 -6.13 16.51 -10.59
#